data_AF-A0A4R1QXX0-F1
#
_entry.id   AF-A0A4R1QXX0-F1
#
_cell.length_a   1.000
_cell.length_b   1.000
_cell.length_c   1.000
_cell.angle_alpha   90.00
_cell.angle_beta   90.00
_cell.angle_gamma   90.00
#
_symmetry.space_group_name_H-M   'P 1'
#
loop_
_entity.id
_entity.type
_entity.pdbx_description
1 polymer ?
#
loop_
_entity_poly.entity_id
_entity_poly.type
_entity_poly.pdbx_seq_one_letter_code
_entity_poly.pdbx_strand_id
1 'polypeptide(L)'
;MAMCYVQMYFSYLEPLADLTDEEVGRVVRAILKYGADKTIPDLPPSERMAFTFMKTNFDREAAAYDAKVEKKRENGKKGGAPVGNQNARKQKQPKQPKEEEKEEEEEETNKKEESSSSKEEGVVLTTTTTMTTLIESYEGAYGTATPVIRRSLGSYVESLGPELVSKVIEVTAQAGGQKWPYLAKSLEECKRKGMDLAAYEAEQIRRKVGYNARVDRPTPSGNDFLARPVRRPLRMKREDCSPCSIT
;
A
#
# COMPACT_ATOMS: atom_id res chain seq x y z
N MET A 1 -23.17 7.18 14.07
CA MET A 1 -21.72 7.12 14.38
C MET A 1 -21.18 8.51 14.12
N ALA A 2 -20.54 9.15 15.09
CA ALA A 2 -19.91 10.46 14.87
C ALA A 2 -18.72 10.28 13.93
N MET A 3 -18.55 11.18 12.96
CA MET A 3 -17.38 11.16 12.09
C MET A 3 -16.17 11.65 12.90
N CYS A 4 -15.05 10.94 12.81
CA CYS A 4 -13.85 11.29 13.58
C CYS A 4 -13.14 12.55 13.06
N TYR A 5 -13.47 13.00 11.84
CA TYR A 5 -12.85 14.15 11.19
C TYR A 5 -13.83 14.83 10.21
N VAL A 6 -13.54 16.08 9.86
CA VAL A 6 -14.21 16.85 8.80
C VAL A 6 -13.20 17.15 7.72
N GLN A 7 -13.53 16.84 6.46
CA GLN A 7 -12.68 17.14 5.31
C GLN A 7 -12.97 18.56 4.80
N MET A 8 -11.93 19.38 4.66
CA MET A 8 -12.03 20.74 4.13
C MET A 8 -11.38 20.79 2.74
N TYR A 9 -12.09 21.37 1.76
CA TYR A 9 -11.61 21.48 0.38
C TYR A 9 -11.09 22.88 0.09
N PHE A 10 -10.16 23.00 -0.87
CA PHE A 10 -9.67 24.30 -1.34
C PHE A 10 -10.77 25.15 -2.00
N SER A 11 -11.81 24.52 -2.56
CA SER A 11 -13.00 25.22 -3.07
C SER A 11 -13.76 25.99 -2.00
N TYR A 12 -13.48 25.76 -0.72
CA TYR A 12 -14.07 26.54 0.37
C TYR A 12 -13.41 27.90 0.57
N LEU A 13 -12.29 28.19 -0.09
CA LEU A 13 -11.69 29.52 -0.03
C LEU A 13 -12.62 30.58 -0.64
N GLU A 14 -13.35 30.26 -1.72
CA GLU A 14 -14.31 31.17 -2.36
C GLU A 14 -15.44 31.61 -1.42
N PRO A 15 -16.25 30.69 -0.83
CA PRO A 15 -17.32 31.08 0.09
C PRO A 15 -16.81 31.63 1.44
N LEU A 16 -15.52 31.51 1.74
CA LEU A 16 -14.90 32.08 2.94
C LEU A 16 -14.20 33.42 2.67
N ALA A 17 -13.95 33.80 1.42
CA ALA A 17 -13.21 35.02 1.06
C ALA A 17 -13.93 36.30 1.51
N ASP A 18 -15.27 36.27 1.49
CA ASP A 18 -16.11 37.40 1.89
C ASP A 18 -16.36 37.47 3.41
N LEU A 19 -15.82 36.52 4.18
CA LEU A 19 -15.99 36.44 5.63
C LEU A 19 -14.71 36.90 6.35
N THR A 20 -14.89 37.58 7.48
CA THR A 20 -13.82 37.87 8.43
C THR A 20 -13.33 36.60 9.14
N ASP A 21 -12.09 36.59 9.62
CA ASP A 21 -11.53 35.42 10.33
C ASP A 21 -12.38 34.97 11.52
N GLU A 22 -13.07 35.90 12.20
CA GLU A 22 -14.01 35.58 13.27
C GLU A 22 -15.23 34.80 12.77
N GLU A 23 -15.79 35.23 11.64
CA GLU A 23 -16.92 34.58 10.95
C GLU A 23 -16.50 33.20 10.42
N VAL A 24 -15.32 33.10 9.80
CA VAL A 24 -14.75 31.81 9.36
C VAL A 24 -14.61 30.87 10.57
N GLY A 25 -14.09 31.36 11.69
CA GLY A 25 -13.98 30.58 12.92
C GLY A 25 -15.33 30.13 13.48
N ARG A 26 -16.41 30.90 13.31
CA ARG A 26 -17.78 30.49 13.68
C ARG A 26 -18.30 29.40 12.74
N VAL A 27 -18.12 29.54 11.42
CA VAL A 27 -18.52 28.54 10.41
C VAL A 27 -17.78 27.22 10.61
N VAL A 28 -16.46 27.25 10.87
CA VAL A 28 -15.66 26.04 11.11
C VAL A 28 -16.09 25.33 12.40
N ARG A 29 -16.36 26.08 13.48
CA ARG A 29 -16.90 25.49 14.72
C ARG A 29 -18.30 24.91 14.50
N ALA A 30 -19.12 25.57 13.69
CA ALA A 30 -20.45 25.10 13.32
C ALA A 30 -20.41 23.77 12.57
N ILE A 31 -19.53 23.61 11.57
CA ILE A 31 -19.42 22.35 10.81
C ILE A 31 -18.89 21.20 11.68
N LEU A 32 -17.97 21.47 12.61
CA LEU A 32 -17.47 20.47 13.56
C LEU A 32 -18.58 20.00 14.50
N LYS A 33 -19.38 20.92 15.06
CA LYS A 33 -20.55 20.59 15.88
C LYS A 33 -21.59 19.80 15.09
N TYR A 34 -21.82 20.18 13.83
CA TYR A 34 -22.69 19.44 12.93
C TYR A 34 -22.19 18.01 12.69
N GLY A 35 -20.89 17.81 12.48
CA GLY A 35 -20.31 16.48 12.32
C GLY A 35 -20.37 15.60 13.57
N ALA A 36 -20.35 16.21 14.77
CA ALA A 36 -20.45 15.51 16.05
C ALA A 36 -21.90 15.12 16.38
N ASP A 37 -22.80 16.11 16.43
CA ASP A 37 -24.13 15.97 17.02
C ASP A 37 -25.28 16.12 15.99
N LYS A 38 -24.95 16.45 14.72
CA LYS A 38 -25.91 16.75 13.65
C LYS A 38 -26.87 17.91 13.95
N THR A 39 -26.53 18.74 14.94
CA THR A 39 -27.30 19.94 15.27
C THR A 39 -26.99 21.05 14.28
N ILE A 40 -28.02 21.69 13.72
CA ILE A 40 -27.86 22.87 12.88
C ILE A 40 -27.66 24.08 13.81
N PRO A 41 -26.46 24.70 13.83
CA PRO A 41 -26.23 25.87 14.65
C PRO A 41 -26.95 27.08 14.07
N ASP A 42 -27.40 27.97 14.95
CA ASP A 42 -27.95 29.27 14.54
C ASP A 42 -26.80 30.16 14.08
N LEU A 43 -26.85 30.59 12.81
CA LEU A 43 -25.82 31.37 12.14
C LEU A 43 -26.45 32.55 11.40
N PRO A 44 -25.76 33.71 11.35
CA PRO A 44 -26.21 34.86 10.57
C PRO A 44 -26.26 34.51 9.06
N PRO A 45 -27.01 35.27 8.25
CA PRO A 45 -27.29 34.91 6.85
C PRO A 45 -26.04 34.67 5.97
N SER A 46 -24.97 35.45 6.15
CA SER A 46 -23.69 35.30 5.44
C SER A 46 -23.01 33.97 5.77
N GLU A 47 -22.80 33.70 7.05
CA GLU A 47 -22.21 32.46 7.57
C GLU A 47 -23.05 31.23 7.20
N ARG A 48 -24.38 31.39 7.15
CA ARG A 48 -25.31 30.31 6.80
C ARG A 48 -25.15 29.84 5.35
N MET A 49 -24.83 30.74 4.42
CA MET A 49 -24.61 30.37 3.02
C MET A 49 -23.34 29.51 2.90
N ALA A 50 -22.23 29.96 3.48
CA ALA A 50 -20.97 29.20 3.54
C ALA A 50 -21.16 27.85 4.25
N PHE A 51 -21.85 27.85 5.40
CA PHE A 51 -22.18 26.62 6.13
C PHE A 51 -23.03 25.66 5.30
N THR A 52 -24.02 26.13 4.55
CA THR A 52 -24.88 25.28 3.72
C THR A 52 -24.07 24.61 2.60
N PHE A 53 -23.14 25.32 1.98
CA PHE A 53 -22.26 24.77 0.96
C PHE A 53 -21.30 23.70 1.51
N MET A 54 -20.76 23.92 2.71
CA MET A 54 -19.93 22.91 3.38
C MET A 54 -20.78 21.71 3.83
N LYS A 55 -21.97 21.95 4.34
CA LYS A 55 -22.91 20.93 4.79
C LYS A 55 -23.31 19.98 3.67
N THR A 56 -23.63 20.48 2.47
CA THR A 56 -24.03 19.60 1.34
C THR A 56 -22.93 18.63 0.94
N ASN A 57 -21.68 19.11 0.91
CA ASN A 57 -20.52 18.27 0.64
C ASN A 57 -20.29 17.24 1.76
N PHE A 58 -20.42 17.68 3.02
CA PHE A 58 -20.31 16.82 4.19
C PHE A 58 -21.38 15.71 4.18
N ASP A 59 -22.64 16.04 3.88
CA ASP A 59 -23.73 15.08 3.80
C ASP A 59 -23.50 14.05 2.69
N ARG A 60 -22.99 14.48 1.53
CA ARG A 60 -22.61 13.58 0.42
C ARG A 60 -21.52 12.60 0.83
N GLU A 61 -20.49 13.07 1.53
CA GLU A 61 -19.41 12.22 2.03
C GLU A 61 -19.87 11.27 3.11
N ALA A 62 -20.71 11.74 4.02
CA ALA A 62 -21.28 10.89 5.06
C ALA A 62 -22.08 9.74 4.45
N ALA A 63 -22.92 10.03 3.44
CA ALA A 63 -23.65 9.01 2.70
C ALA A 63 -22.71 8.04 1.95
N ALA A 64 -21.66 8.56 1.31
CA ALA A 64 -20.67 7.73 0.61
C ALA A 64 -19.87 6.83 1.58
N TYR A 65 -19.55 7.33 2.76
CA TYR A 65 -18.90 6.55 3.81
C TYR A 65 -19.82 5.47 4.36
N ASP A 66 -21.07 5.81 4.67
CA ASP A 66 -22.07 4.86 5.16
C ASP A 66 -22.31 3.73 4.15
N ALA A 67 -22.39 4.05 2.85
CA ALA A 67 -22.48 3.06 1.78
C ALA A 67 -21.24 2.13 1.72
N LYS A 68 -20.02 2.69 1.90
CA LYS A 68 -18.79 1.89 1.99
C LYS A 68 -18.80 0.99 3.22
N VAL A 69 -19.27 1.48 4.36
CA VAL A 69 -19.38 0.71 5.60
C VAL A 69 -20.36 -0.44 5.41
N GLU A 70 -21.53 -0.20 4.83
CA GLU A 70 -22.53 -1.24 4.59
C GLU A 70 -22.00 -2.32 3.64
N LYS A 71 -21.38 -1.92 2.53
CA LYS A 71 -20.74 -2.87 1.60
C LYS A 71 -19.65 -3.69 2.28
N LYS A 72 -18.83 -3.07 3.14
CA LYS A 72 -17.82 -3.78 3.94
C LYS A 72 -18.46 -4.70 4.99
N ARG A 73 -19.58 -4.29 5.59
CA ARG A 73 -20.34 -5.10 6.54
C ARG A 73 -20.93 -6.33 5.87
N GLU A 74 -21.52 -6.19 4.68
CA GLU A 74 -22.01 -7.30 3.87
C GLU A 74 -20.89 -8.25 3.47
N ASN A 75 -19.75 -7.71 3.01
CA ASN A 75 -18.57 -8.52 2.69
C ASN A 75 -18.00 -9.22 3.94
N GLY A 76 -18.06 -8.58 5.10
CA GLY A 76 -17.70 -9.17 6.38
C GLY A 76 -18.66 -10.30 6.80
N LYS A 77 -19.97 -10.11 6.62
CA LYS A 77 -21.01 -11.15 6.85
C LYS A 77 -20.79 -12.37 5.95
N LYS A 78 -20.39 -12.16 4.69
CA LYS A 78 -20.03 -13.24 3.75
C LYS A 78 -18.75 -13.98 4.14
N GLY A 79 -17.99 -13.46 5.10
CA GLY A 79 -16.73 -14.02 5.58
C GLY A 79 -15.56 -13.76 4.62
N GLY A 80 -14.38 -13.52 5.19
CA GLY A 80 -13.14 -13.59 4.43
C GLY A 80 -12.76 -15.06 4.23
N ALA A 81 -12.75 -15.54 2.99
CA ALA A 81 -12.21 -16.87 2.72
C ALA A 81 -10.70 -16.87 3.04
N PRO A 82 -10.21 -17.76 3.92
CA PRO A 82 -8.79 -17.88 4.17
C PRO A 82 -8.07 -18.28 2.87
N VAL A 83 -6.87 -17.73 2.66
CA VAL A 83 -6.05 -18.01 1.49
C VAL A 83 -5.84 -19.53 1.40
N GLY A 84 -6.37 -20.16 0.35
CA GLY A 84 -6.18 -21.59 0.06
C GLY A 84 -7.39 -22.51 0.30
N ASN A 85 -8.55 -22.04 0.77
CA ASN A 85 -9.75 -22.90 0.84
C ASN A 85 -10.60 -22.82 -0.45
N GLN A 86 -11.48 -23.81 -0.67
CA GLN A 86 -12.30 -23.93 -1.89
C GLN A 86 -13.26 -22.74 -2.12
N ASN A 87 -13.61 -21.97 -1.09
CA ASN A 87 -14.41 -20.74 -1.21
C ASN A 87 -13.59 -19.55 -1.75
N ALA A 88 -12.26 -19.66 -1.83
CA ALA A 88 -11.39 -18.70 -2.50
C ALA A 88 -11.42 -18.82 -4.05
N ARG A 89 -11.98 -19.91 -4.60
CA ARG A 89 -12.44 -19.96 -5.99
C ARG A 89 -13.70 -19.10 -6.10
N LYS A 90 -13.54 -17.78 -6.05
CA LYS A 90 -14.61 -16.85 -6.41
C LYS A 90 -15.06 -17.20 -7.82
N GLN A 91 -16.30 -17.63 -7.97
CA GLN A 91 -17.00 -17.45 -9.25
C GLN A 91 -16.85 -15.97 -9.61
N LYS A 92 -16.27 -15.69 -10.77
CA LYS A 92 -16.14 -14.33 -11.31
C LYS A 92 -17.55 -13.73 -11.36
N GLN A 93 -17.91 -12.89 -10.40
CA GLN A 93 -19.05 -12.02 -10.62
C GLN A 93 -18.70 -11.06 -11.76
N PRO A 94 -19.62 -10.79 -12.69
CA PRO A 94 -19.37 -9.94 -13.82
C PRO A 94 -18.96 -8.54 -13.35
N LYS A 95 -17.83 -8.08 -13.87
CA LYS A 95 -17.29 -6.75 -13.70
C LYS A 95 -18.33 -5.78 -14.31
N GLN A 96 -19.03 -5.00 -13.49
CA GLN A 96 -19.78 -3.86 -14.02
C GLN A 96 -18.77 -2.87 -14.65
N PRO A 97 -19.05 -2.32 -15.84
CA PRO A 97 -18.12 -1.48 -16.56
C PRO A 97 -17.95 -0.15 -15.82
N LYS A 98 -16.70 0.26 -15.68
CA LYS A 98 -16.28 1.55 -15.17
C LYS A 98 -15.95 2.36 -16.44
N GLU A 99 -16.80 3.31 -16.79
CA GLU A 99 -16.47 4.36 -17.77
C GLU A 99 -15.31 5.17 -17.19
N GLU A 100 -14.17 5.15 -17.87
CA GLU A 100 -13.06 6.06 -17.64
C GLU A 100 -12.87 6.83 -18.95
N GLU A 101 -13.35 8.08 -18.96
CA GLU A 101 -12.90 9.11 -19.89
C GLU A 101 -11.38 9.25 -19.72
N LYS A 102 -10.65 9.15 -20.83
CA LYS A 102 -9.24 9.52 -20.93
C LYS A 102 -9.14 10.71 -21.87
N GLU A 103 -8.73 11.83 -21.30
CA GLU A 103 -8.17 12.97 -22.02
C GLU A 103 -6.90 12.53 -22.76
N GLU A 104 -6.81 13.00 -24.00
CA GLU A 104 -5.69 12.87 -24.91
C GLU A 104 -4.64 13.93 -24.56
N GLU A 105 -3.37 13.54 -24.49
CA GLU A 105 -2.25 14.47 -24.70
C GLU A 105 -1.31 13.86 -25.73
N GLU A 106 -1.15 14.62 -26.80
CA GLU A 106 -0.19 14.48 -27.89
C GLU A 106 1.25 14.56 -27.36
N GLU A 107 2.17 13.81 -27.97
CA GLU A 107 3.38 14.42 -28.55
C GLU A 107 4.19 13.39 -29.38
N GLU A 108 4.21 13.68 -30.68
CA GLU A 108 5.36 13.69 -31.59
C GLU A 108 6.28 12.47 -31.71
N THR A 109 6.03 11.74 -32.80
CA THR A 109 7.03 10.97 -33.55
C THR A 109 7.85 11.86 -34.50
N ASN A 110 9.19 11.79 -34.44
CA ASN A 110 10.04 12.05 -35.60
C ASN A 110 11.38 11.29 -35.52
N LYS A 111 11.57 10.38 -36.51
CA LYS A 111 12.77 10.14 -37.37
C LYS A 111 14.17 10.07 -36.72
N LYS A 112 15.13 9.24 -37.14
CA LYS A 112 15.34 8.24 -38.19
C LYS A 112 16.77 7.69 -37.99
N GLU A 113 17.03 6.47 -38.48
CA GLU A 113 18.29 5.99 -39.11
C GLU A 113 19.56 5.89 -38.22
N GLU A 114 20.07 4.71 -37.89
CA GLU A 114 20.69 3.62 -38.70
C GLU A 114 22.22 3.69 -38.79
N SER A 115 22.82 2.51 -38.59
CA SER A 115 24.15 2.05 -39.04
C SER A 115 25.38 2.58 -38.28
N SER A 116 26.48 1.85 -38.10
CA SER A 116 26.88 0.45 -38.25
C SER A 116 28.38 0.36 -37.88
N SER A 117 28.85 -0.81 -37.44
CA SER A 117 30.24 -1.34 -37.61
C SER A 117 31.39 -0.64 -36.82
N SER A 118 32.43 -1.27 -36.24
CA SER A 118 32.91 -2.67 -36.10
C SER A 118 34.21 -2.69 -35.26
N LYS A 119 34.44 -3.80 -34.52
CA LYS A 119 35.71 -4.46 -34.05
C LYS A 119 36.70 -3.68 -33.15
N GLU A 120 37.33 -4.26 -32.11
CA GLU A 120 38.15 -5.48 -32.05
C GLU A 120 38.18 -6.16 -30.64
N GLU A 121 38.19 -7.50 -30.64
CA GLU A 121 38.93 -8.51 -29.84
C GLU A 121 39.67 -8.07 -28.54
N GLY A 122 39.69 -8.78 -27.40
CA GLY A 122 39.32 -10.16 -27.07
C GLY A 122 39.43 -10.39 -25.55
N VAL A 123 38.91 -11.53 -25.06
CA VAL A 123 38.72 -11.94 -23.64
C VAL A 123 37.40 -11.46 -22.97
N VAL A 124 36.72 -10.45 -23.51
CA VAL A 124 35.52 -9.83 -22.87
C VAL A 124 34.18 -10.37 -23.40
N LEU A 125 34.20 -11.18 -24.48
CA LEU A 125 33.00 -11.50 -25.27
C LEU A 125 31.97 -12.36 -24.50
N THR A 126 32.40 -13.34 -23.70
CA THR A 126 31.50 -14.21 -22.95
C THR A 126 30.84 -13.51 -21.75
N THR A 127 31.57 -12.61 -21.09
CA THR A 127 31.06 -11.81 -19.97
C THR A 127 30.07 -10.74 -20.43
N THR A 128 30.28 -10.13 -21.59
CA THR A 128 29.35 -9.14 -22.12
C THR A 128 28.05 -9.79 -22.58
N THR A 129 28.12 -10.93 -23.27
CA THR A 129 26.93 -11.68 -23.70
C THR A 129 26.10 -12.18 -22.51
N THR A 130 26.75 -12.62 -21.42
CA THR A 130 26.05 -13.05 -20.20
C THR A 130 25.44 -11.87 -19.43
N MET A 131 26.07 -10.69 -19.43
CA MET A 131 25.46 -9.48 -18.87
C MET A 131 24.28 -8.99 -19.71
N THR A 132 24.35 -9.06 -21.03
CA THR A 132 23.23 -8.66 -21.89
C THR A 132 22.03 -9.57 -21.70
N THR A 133 22.22 -10.90 -21.66
CA THR A 133 21.11 -11.84 -21.43
C THR A 133 20.51 -11.69 -20.03
N LEU A 134 21.32 -11.32 -19.03
CA LEU A 134 20.85 -11.04 -17.67
C LEU A 134 20.06 -9.73 -17.59
N ILE A 135 20.47 -8.70 -18.34
CA ILE A 135 19.71 -7.46 -18.45
C ILE A 135 18.36 -7.71 -19.14
N GLU A 136 18.34 -8.53 -20.20
CA GLU A 136 17.10 -8.94 -20.87
C GLU A 136 16.17 -9.71 -19.92
N SER A 137 16.70 -10.64 -19.11
CA SER A 137 15.90 -11.39 -18.14
C SER A 137 15.35 -10.48 -17.02
N TYR A 138 16.14 -9.50 -16.59
CA TYR A 138 15.68 -8.46 -15.67
C TYR A 138 14.57 -7.60 -16.28
N GLU A 139 14.75 -7.10 -17.51
CA GLU A 139 13.79 -6.22 -18.17
C GLU A 139 12.45 -6.91 -18.43
N GLY A 140 12.47 -8.21 -18.75
CA GLY A 140 11.25 -9.02 -18.88
C GLY A 140 10.46 -9.19 -17.58
N ALA A 141 11.13 -9.17 -16.42
CA ALA A 141 10.51 -9.41 -15.12
C ALA A 141 10.18 -8.13 -14.32
N TYR A 142 10.97 -7.07 -14.49
CA TYR A 142 10.96 -5.86 -13.64
C TYR A 142 10.71 -4.55 -14.41
N GLY A 143 10.73 -4.58 -15.75
CA GLY A 143 10.67 -3.40 -16.59
C GLY A 143 12.06 -2.79 -16.85
N THR A 144 12.08 -1.61 -17.49
CA THR A 144 13.29 -1.00 -18.04
C THR A 144 14.44 -0.88 -17.03
N ALA A 145 15.61 -1.42 -17.37
CA ALA A 145 16.79 -1.34 -16.51
C ALA A 145 17.46 0.03 -16.62
N THR A 146 17.32 0.87 -15.60
CA THR A 146 18.03 2.14 -15.51
C THR A 146 19.55 1.91 -15.44
N PRO A 147 20.39 2.88 -15.87
CA PRO A 147 21.85 2.72 -15.85
C PRO A 147 22.42 2.42 -14.46
N VAL A 148 21.78 2.92 -13.39
CA VAL A 148 22.15 2.63 -11.99
C VAL A 148 21.93 1.15 -11.65
N ILE A 149 20.81 0.58 -12.11
CA ILE A 149 20.47 -0.83 -11.92
C ILE A 149 21.45 -1.71 -12.68
N ARG A 150 21.76 -1.36 -13.95
CA ARG A 150 22.73 -2.10 -14.77
C ARG A 150 24.11 -2.17 -14.09
N ARG A 151 24.60 -1.04 -13.56
CA ARG A 151 25.87 -1.00 -12.79
C ARG A 151 25.81 -1.86 -11.53
N SER A 152 24.69 -1.81 -10.82
CA SER A 152 24.51 -2.59 -9.59
C SER A 152 24.45 -4.08 -9.87
N LEU A 153 23.74 -4.51 -10.92
CA LEU A 153 23.73 -5.90 -11.36
C LEU A 153 25.14 -6.38 -11.75
N GLY A 154 25.91 -5.54 -12.46
CA GLY A 154 27.31 -5.84 -12.77
C GLY A 154 28.15 -6.16 -11.52
N SER A 155 28.06 -5.32 -10.49
CA SER A 155 28.82 -5.55 -9.24
C SER A 155 28.35 -6.80 -8.48
N TYR A 156 27.07 -7.14 -8.54
CA TYR A 156 26.58 -8.39 -7.95
C TYR A 156 27.07 -9.60 -8.72
N VAL A 157 27.05 -9.58 -10.05
CA VAL A 157 27.53 -10.68 -10.89
C VAL A 157 29.03 -10.92 -10.71
N GLU A 158 29.83 -9.87 -10.54
CA GLU A 158 31.26 -10.00 -10.19
C GLU A 158 31.47 -10.69 -8.84
N SER A 159 30.60 -10.43 -7.85
CA SER A 159 30.76 -10.97 -6.49
C SER A 159 30.13 -12.35 -6.27
N LEU A 160 29.03 -12.66 -6.97
CA LEU A 160 28.17 -13.83 -6.73
C LEU A 160 28.12 -14.80 -7.92
N GLY A 161 28.54 -14.35 -9.10
CA GLY A 161 28.42 -15.08 -10.35
C GLY A 161 27.10 -14.83 -11.09
N PRO A 162 27.09 -14.93 -12.44
CA PRO A 162 25.93 -14.61 -13.27
C PRO A 162 24.77 -15.59 -13.07
N GLU A 163 25.08 -16.87 -12.88
CA GLU A 163 24.10 -17.95 -12.72
C GLU A 163 23.23 -17.75 -11.48
N LEU A 164 23.85 -17.39 -10.34
CA LEU A 164 23.12 -17.14 -9.10
C LEU A 164 22.23 -15.90 -9.23
N VAL A 165 22.75 -14.81 -9.81
CA VAL A 165 21.97 -13.57 -9.99
C VAL A 165 20.77 -13.81 -10.90
N SER A 166 20.95 -14.51 -12.02
CA SER A 166 19.86 -14.90 -12.92
C SER A 166 18.79 -15.71 -12.17
N LYS A 167 19.22 -16.70 -11.36
CA LYS A 167 18.28 -17.52 -10.58
C LYS A 167 17.52 -16.74 -9.52
N VAL A 168 18.17 -15.78 -8.87
CA VAL A 168 17.52 -14.91 -7.89
C VAL A 168 16.44 -14.07 -8.59
N ILE A 169 16.75 -13.47 -9.75
CA ILE A 169 15.81 -12.68 -10.56
C ILE A 169 14.56 -13.51 -10.90
N GLU A 170 14.72 -14.75 -11.36
CA GLU A 170 13.60 -15.65 -11.66
C GLU A 170 12.71 -15.91 -10.42
N VAL A 171 13.33 -16.24 -9.28
CA VAL A 171 12.62 -16.59 -8.05
C VAL A 171 11.88 -15.38 -7.49
N THR A 172 12.51 -14.20 -7.49
CA THR A 172 11.89 -12.96 -7.01
C THR A 172 10.79 -12.47 -7.94
N ALA A 173 10.88 -12.74 -9.23
CA ALA A 173 9.83 -12.48 -10.20
C ALA A 173 8.62 -13.39 -9.97
N GLN A 174 8.83 -14.70 -9.76
CA GLN A 174 7.77 -15.66 -9.42
C GLN A 174 7.07 -15.33 -8.11
N ALA A 175 7.79 -14.77 -7.13
CA ALA A 175 7.23 -14.32 -5.86
C ALA A 175 6.38 -13.03 -5.98
N GLY A 176 6.31 -12.40 -7.17
CA GLY A 176 5.52 -11.19 -7.41
C GLY A 176 6.15 -9.90 -6.89
N GLY A 177 7.45 -9.92 -6.55
CA GLY A 177 8.18 -8.72 -6.15
C GLY A 177 8.61 -7.93 -7.38
N GLN A 178 7.75 -7.06 -7.92
CA GLN A 178 7.97 -6.34 -9.19
C GLN A 178 8.90 -5.12 -9.10
N LYS A 179 9.69 -4.95 -8.03
CA LYS A 179 10.50 -3.74 -7.82
C LYS A 179 11.93 -4.07 -7.43
N TRP A 180 12.87 -3.27 -7.93
CA TRP A 180 14.31 -3.35 -7.64
C TRP A 180 14.66 -3.51 -6.16
N PRO A 181 14.08 -2.79 -5.18
CA PRO A 181 14.48 -2.91 -3.78
C PRO A 181 14.30 -4.32 -3.20
N TYR A 182 13.31 -5.08 -3.69
CA TYR A 182 13.08 -6.45 -3.26
C TYR A 182 14.15 -7.40 -3.81
N LEU A 183 14.49 -7.25 -5.09
CA LEU A 183 15.58 -7.98 -5.73
C LEU A 183 16.92 -7.65 -5.07
N ALA A 184 17.22 -6.36 -4.89
CA ALA A 184 18.45 -5.88 -4.27
C ALA A 184 18.64 -6.47 -2.86
N LYS A 185 17.59 -6.47 -2.03
CA LYS A 185 17.64 -7.09 -0.70
C LYS A 185 17.94 -8.59 -0.76
N SER A 186 17.40 -9.30 -1.74
CA SER A 186 17.64 -10.73 -1.92
C SER A 186 19.08 -11.01 -2.35
N LEU A 187 19.62 -10.21 -3.28
CA LEU A 187 21.02 -10.29 -3.72
C LEU A 187 21.99 -9.93 -2.58
N GLU A 188 21.66 -8.92 -1.78
CA GLU A 188 22.45 -8.51 -0.62
C GLU A 188 22.45 -9.58 0.49
N GLU A 189 21.33 -10.27 0.70
CA GLU A 189 21.28 -11.43 1.60
C GLU A 189 22.16 -12.58 1.09
N CYS A 190 22.18 -12.83 -0.23
CA CYS A 190 23.05 -13.81 -0.85
C CYS A 190 24.53 -13.45 -0.65
N LYS A 191 24.88 -12.17 -0.86
CA LYS A 191 26.23 -11.66 -0.63
C LYS A 191 26.67 -11.80 0.82
N ARG A 192 25.79 -11.44 1.77
CA ARG A 192 26.08 -11.55 3.22
C ARG A 192 26.32 -12.99 3.66
N LYS A 193 25.59 -13.95 3.09
CA LYS A 193 25.74 -15.37 3.42
C LYS A 193 26.86 -16.06 2.63
N GLY A 194 27.41 -15.43 1.60
CA GLY A 194 28.40 -16.04 0.71
C GLY A 194 27.88 -17.31 0.05
N MET A 195 26.62 -17.33 -0.36
CA MET A 195 25.99 -18.52 -0.96
C MET A 195 26.46 -18.72 -2.39
N ASP A 196 26.70 -19.98 -2.75
CA ASP A 196 26.78 -20.42 -4.14
C ASP A 196 25.38 -20.79 -4.68
N LEU A 197 25.29 -21.08 -5.98
CA LEU A 197 24.04 -21.46 -6.63
C LEU A 197 23.38 -22.67 -5.94
N ALA A 198 24.18 -23.68 -5.59
CA ALA A 198 23.68 -24.90 -4.94
C ALA A 198 23.11 -24.63 -3.54
N ALA A 199 23.80 -23.81 -2.73
CA ALA A 199 23.30 -23.42 -1.41
C ALA A 199 22.02 -22.58 -1.51
N TYR A 200 21.93 -21.69 -2.50
CA TYR A 200 20.73 -20.90 -2.73
C TYR A 200 19.53 -21.79 -3.08
N GLU A 201 19.69 -22.73 -4.01
CA GLU A 201 18.62 -23.67 -4.36
C GLU A 201 18.21 -24.55 -3.17
N ALA A 202 19.16 -25.02 -2.37
CA ALA A 202 18.88 -25.74 -1.14
C ALA A 202 18.08 -24.91 -0.13
N GLU A 203 18.39 -23.60 0.03
CA GLU A 203 17.57 -22.69 0.83
C GLU A 203 16.15 -22.55 0.28
N GLN A 204 15.99 -22.43 -1.04
CA GLN A 204 14.67 -22.33 -1.67
C GLN A 204 13.85 -23.60 -1.45
N ILE A 205 14.48 -24.78 -1.54
CA ILE A 205 13.83 -26.07 -1.25
C ILE A 205 13.38 -26.10 0.22
N ARG A 206 14.25 -25.72 1.17
CA ARG A 206 13.91 -25.66 2.60
C ARG A 206 12.74 -24.71 2.88
N ARG A 207 12.75 -23.53 2.28
CA ARG A 207 11.66 -22.53 2.42
C ARG A 207 10.33 -23.09 1.90
N LYS A 208 10.32 -23.76 0.74
CA LYS A 208 9.12 -24.37 0.16
C LYS A 208 8.58 -25.53 1.02
N VAL A 209 9.45 -26.37 1.58
CA VAL A 209 9.06 -27.53 2.41
C VAL A 209 8.44 -27.08 3.74
N GLY A 210 8.91 -25.98 4.34
CA GLY A 210 8.42 -25.48 5.62
C GLY A 210 7.16 -24.61 5.56
N TYR A 211 6.83 -24.01 4.41
CA TYR A 211 5.78 -22.99 4.32
C TYR A 211 4.36 -23.51 4.65
N ASN A 212 4.11 -24.81 4.44
CA ASN A 212 2.81 -25.45 4.70
C ASN A 212 2.89 -26.62 5.68
N ALA A 213 4.06 -26.87 6.29
CA ALA A 213 4.18 -27.90 7.31
C ALA A 213 3.48 -27.39 8.58
N ARG A 214 2.28 -27.93 8.86
CA ARG A 214 1.68 -27.79 10.19
C ARG A 214 2.67 -28.36 11.19
N VAL A 215 3.23 -27.50 12.03
CA VAL A 215 3.97 -27.93 13.20
C VAL A 215 2.93 -28.42 14.20
N ASP A 216 2.50 -29.66 14.07
CA ASP A 216 1.66 -30.32 15.06
C ASP A 216 2.51 -30.51 16.32
N ARG A 217 2.47 -29.51 17.20
CA ARG A 217 3.14 -29.60 18.49
C ARG A 217 2.19 -30.33 19.45
N PRO A 218 2.63 -31.39 20.14
CA PRO A 218 1.80 -32.11 21.12
C PRO A 218 1.39 -31.25 22.31
N THR A 219 2.11 -30.16 22.57
CA THR A 219 1.80 -29.16 23.60
C THR A 219 1.77 -27.76 22.98
N PRO A 220 0.75 -26.93 23.25
CA PRO A 220 0.74 -25.54 22.80
C PRO A 220 2.01 -24.81 23.28
N SER A 221 2.57 -23.91 22.48
CA SER A 221 3.64 -23.04 22.98
C SER A 221 3.10 -22.32 24.23
N GLY A 222 3.80 -22.42 25.36
CA GLY A 222 3.35 -21.96 26.69
C GLY A 222 2.97 -20.47 26.82
N ASN A 223 2.89 -19.74 25.72
CA ASN A 223 2.18 -18.47 25.61
C ASN A 223 0.72 -18.73 25.23
N ASP A 224 -0.07 -19.22 26.19
CA ASP A 224 -1.51 -19.14 26.08
C ASP A 224 -1.93 -17.68 26.34
N PHE A 225 -2.25 -16.96 25.26
CA PHE A 225 -2.69 -15.56 25.31
C PHE A 225 -4.03 -15.40 26.05
N LEU A 226 -4.77 -16.49 26.28
CA LEU A 226 -5.97 -16.50 27.12
C LEU A 226 -5.63 -16.72 28.61
N ALA A 227 -4.54 -17.42 28.91
CA ALA A 227 -4.09 -17.67 30.29
C ALA A 227 -3.42 -16.44 30.94
N ARG A 228 -2.91 -15.49 30.15
CA ARG A 228 -2.47 -14.17 30.63
C ARG A 228 -3.47 -13.10 30.17
N PRO A 229 -4.60 -12.89 30.87
CA PRO A 229 -5.32 -11.65 30.71
C PRO A 229 -4.37 -10.53 31.10
N VAL A 230 -3.86 -9.80 30.11
CA VAL A 230 -3.15 -8.54 30.32
C VAL A 230 -4.07 -7.72 31.21
N ARG A 231 -3.70 -7.54 32.48
CA ARG A 231 -4.38 -6.63 33.40
C ARG A 231 -4.17 -5.21 32.86
N ARG A 232 -4.88 -4.84 31.79
CA ARG A 232 -5.07 -3.45 31.46
C ARG A 232 -5.84 -2.88 32.65
N PRO A 233 -5.32 -1.88 33.37
CA PRO A 233 -6.08 -1.24 34.42
C PRO A 233 -7.37 -0.73 33.79
N LEU A 234 -8.52 -1.25 34.25
CA LEU A 234 -9.81 -0.66 33.93
C LEU A 234 -9.73 0.80 34.39
N ARG A 235 -9.85 1.74 33.45
CA ARG A 235 -9.95 3.17 33.75
C ARG A 235 -11.27 3.36 34.49
N MET A 236 -11.26 3.24 35.82
CA MET A 236 -12.43 3.53 36.64
C MET A 236 -12.81 4.98 36.39
N LYS A 237 -14.07 5.21 35.97
CA LYS A 237 -14.69 6.53 36.01
C LYS A 237 -14.67 6.96 37.48
N ARG A 238 -14.11 8.14 37.75
CA ARG A 238 -14.30 8.79 39.06
C ARG A 238 -15.79 9.02 39.20
N GLU A 239 -16.40 8.46 40.23
CA GLU A 239 -17.74 8.86 40.64
C GLU A 239 -17.63 10.26 41.25
N ASP A 240 -18.45 11.17 40.76
CA ASP A 240 -18.49 12.56 41.22
C ASP A 240 -18.92 12.59 42.69
N CYS A 241 -17.99 12.95 43.57
CA CYS A 241 -18.28 13.17 44.98
C CYS A 241 -19.10 14.47 45.10
N SER A 242 -20.35 14.34 45.54
CA SER A 242 -21.24 15.49 45.80
C SER A 242 -20.64 16.44 46.85
N PRO A 243 -20.92 17.76 46.76
CA PRO A 243 -20.30 18.77 47.60
C PRO A 243 -20.86 18.70 49.03
N CYS A 244 -19.99 18.59 50.03
CA CYS A 244 -20.35 18.87 51.42
C CYS A 244 -20.53 20.37 51.61
N SER A 245 -21.76 20.76 51.94
CA SER A 245 -22.15 22.08 52.41
C SER A 245 -21.39 22.41 53.70
N ILE A 246 -20.71 23.56 53.73
CA ILE A 246 -20.17 24.15 54.95
C ILE A 246 -21.10 25.30 55.33
N THR A 247 -21.78 25.12 56.46
CA THR A 247 -22.33 26.16 57.34
C THR A 247 -21.22 26.94 58.03
#